data_AF-A0A940VEM9-F1
#
_entry.id   AF-A0A940VEM9-F1
#
_cell.length_a   1.000
_cell.length_b   1.000
_cell.length_c   1.000
_cell.angle_alpha   90.00
_cell.angle_beta   90.00
_cell.angle_gamma   90.00
#
_symmetry.space_group_name_H-M   'P 1'
#
loop_
_entity.id
_entity.type
_entity.pdbx_description
1 polymer ?
#
loop_
_entity_poly.entity_id
_entity_poly.type
_entity_poly.pdbx_seq_one_letter_code
_entity_poly.pdbx_strand_id
1 'polypeptide(L)'
;MRWLWLPLLFVPLLPVQAADVPPVRLGLVVPTAGDAGPVAQSMRRAAEMAVSDWSARLERRIELSVKDDAFDPRQDAATAERLVEEGVWGVVGHFYSSSSLSAS
;
A
#
# COMPACT_ATOMS: atom_id res chain seq x y z
N MET A 1 -10.57 43.65 -54.87
CA MET A 1 -9.40 42.83 -54.47
C MET A 1 -9.27 42.92 -52.95
N ARG A 2 -9.81 41.95 -52.19
CA ARG A 2 -9.69 41.90 -50.72
C ARG A 2 -9.09 40.53 -50.37
N TRP A 3 -7.81 40.50 -50.05
CA TRP A 3 -7.13 39.30 -49.57
C TRP A 3 -7.43 39.15 -48.07
N LEU A 4 -8.18 38.11 -47.71
CA LEU A 4 -8.35 37.68 -46.32
C LEU A 4 -7.16 36.80 -45.96
N TRP A 5 -6.29 37.30 -45.08
CA TRP A 5 -5.21 36.53 -44.49
C TRP A 5 -5.78 35.78 -43.28
N LEU A 6 -6.02 34.47 -43.42
CA LEU A 6 -6.31 33.58 -42.30
C LEU A 6 -4.98 33.21 -41.62
N PRO A 7 -4.73 33.59 -40.35
CA PRO A 7 -3.57 33.08 -39.65
C PRO A 7 -3.80 31.59 -39.36
N LEU A 8 -2.87 30.76 -39.83
CA LEU A 8 -2.78 29.36 -39.44
C LEU A 8 -2.54 29.33 -37.91
N LEU A 9 -3.59 29.04 -37.15
CA LEU A 9 -3.50 28.79 -35.71
C LEU A 9 -2.79 27.44 -35.52
N PHE A 10 -1.50 27.50 -35.24
CA PHE A 10 -0.71 26.35 -34.85
C PHE A 10 -1.08 25.97 -33.42
N VAL A 11 -1.97 24.98 -33.26
CA VAL A 11 -2.31 24.40 -31.95
C VAL A 11 -1.19 23.41 -31.60
N PRO A 12 -0.35 23.68 -30.59
CA PRO A 12 0.66 22.71 -30.18
C PRO A 12 -0.03 21.48 -29.58
N LEU A 13 0.33 20.31 -30.09
CA LEU A 13 -0.07 19.03 -29.50
C LEU A 13 0.70 18.86 -28.18
N LEU A 14 0.06 19.18 -27.06
CA LEU A 14 0.64 18.87 -25.75
C LEU A 14 0.64 17.35 -25.58
N PRO A 15 1.77 16.72 -25.18
CA PRO A 15 1.77 15.31 -24.86
C PRO A 15 0.81 15.07 -23.69
N VAL A 16 -0.10 14.11 -23.85
CA VAL A 16 -0.87 13.56 -22.72
C VAL A 16 0.13 12.93 -21.77
N GLN A 17 0.31 13.52 -20.59
CA GLN A 17 1.00 12.88 -19.48
C GLN A 17 0.15 11.68 -19.07
N ALA A 18 0.74 10.48 -19.04
CA ALA A 18 0.08 9.33 -18.44
C ALA A 18 -0.25 9.66 -16.98
N ALA A 19 -1.50 9.45 -16.56
CA ALA A 19 -1.91 9.69 -15.19
C ALA A 19 -1.15 8.74 -14.26
N ASP A 20 -0.47 9.28 -13.24
CA ASP A 20 0.11 8.47 -12.16
C ASP A 20 -1.02 7.75 -11.43
N VAL A 21 -1.09 6.42 -11.59
CA VAL A 21 -2.06 5.58 -10.87
C VAL A 21 -1.62 5.51 -9.40
N PRO A 22 -2.46 5.92 -8.43
CA PRO A 22 -2.08 5.89 -7.03
C PRO A 22 -1.71 4.47 -6.56
N PRO A 23 -0.69 4.33 -5.68
CA PRO A 23 -0.28 3.04 -5.17
C PRO A 23 -1.40 2.37 -4.37
N VAL A 24 -1.44 1.04 -4.38
CA VAL A 24 -2.25 0.25 -3.45
C VAL A 24 -1.44 0.07 -2.17
N ARG A 25 -1.95 0.56 -1.05
CA ARG A 25 -1.30 0.39 0.26
C ARG A 25 -1.90 -0.82 0.97
N LEU A 26 -1.06 -1.71 1.50
CA LEU A 26 -1.44 -2.85 2.33
C LEU A 26 -0.75 -2.73 3.68
N GLY A 27 -1.46 -3.10 4.74
CA GLY A 27 -0.93 -3.21 6.08
C GLY A 27 -0.44 -4.62 6.37
N LEU A 28 0.68 -4.76 7.07
CA LEU A 28 1.13 -6.00 7.68
C LEU A 28 1.34 -5.77 9.18
N VAL A 29 0.68 -6.56 10.01
CA VAL A 29 0.89 -6.55 11.46
C VAL A 29 1.58 -7.83 11.87
N VAL A 30 2.76 -7.70 12.48
CA VAL A 30 3.55 -8.84 12.99
C VAL A 30 4.18 -8.50 14.33
N PRO A 31 4.09 -9.38 15.35
CA PRO A 31 4.75 -9.16 16.64
C PRO A 31 6.26 -9.30 16.46
N THR A 32 7.02 -8.21 16.65
CA THR A 32 8.49 -8.26 16.51
C THR A 32 9.20 -8.61 17.81
N ALA A 33 8.47 -8.55 18.93
CA ALA A 33 8.96 -8.88 20.26
C ALA A 33 8.85 -10.39 20.59
N GLY A 34 9.68 -10.84 21.54
CA GLY A 34 9.63 -12.18 22.12
C GLY A 34 9.98 -13.31 21.14
N ASP A 35 9.43 -14.50 21.38
CA ASP A 35 9.71 -15.71 20.62
C ASP A 35 9.15 -15.70 19.19
N ALA A 36 8.31 -14.70 18.86
CA ALA A 36 7.70 -14.57 17.53
C ALA A 36 8.64 -13.97 16.48
N GLY A 37 9.81 -13.44 16.88
CA GLY A 37 10.77 -12.78 15.98
C GLY A 37 11.08 -13.53 14.68
N PRO A 38 11.40 -14.84 14.71
CA PRO A 38 11.65 -15.62 13.48
C PRO A 38 10.43 -15.72 12.55
N VAL A 39 9.23 -15.81 13.12
CA VAL A 39 7.97 -15.85 12.36
C VAL A 39 7.67 -14.48 11.76
N ALA A 40 7.81 -13.41 12.54
CA ALA A 40 7.61 -12.03 12.06
C ALA A 40 8.53 -11.69 10.89
N GLN A 41 9.80 -12.09 10.96
CA GLN A 41 10.73 -11.92 9.84
C GLN A 41 10.31 -12.73 8.61
N SER A 42 9.84 -13.97 8.81
CA SER A 42 9.40 -14.83 7.72
C SER A 42 8.13 -14.28 7.05
N MET A 43 7.17 -13.80 7.84
CA MET A 43 5.96 -13.14 7.34
C MET A 43 6.28 -11.85 6.59
N ARG A 44 7.17 -11.01 7.10
CA ARG A 44 7.63 -9.80 6.41
C ARG A 44 8.25 -10.14 5.06
N ARG A 45 9.21 -11.07 5.02
CA ARG A 45 9.85 -11.49 3.75
C ARG A 45 8.84 -12.05 2.75
N ALA A 46 7.89 -12.86 3.21
CA ALA A 46 6.85 -13.42 2.36
C ALA A 46 5.93 -12.34 1.80
N ALA A 47 5.54 -11.35 2.62
CA ALA A 47 4.73 -10.22 2.19
C ALA A 47 5.48 -9.32 1.18
N GLU A 48 6.75 -9.02 1.44
CA GLU A 48 7.60 -8.23 0.53
C GLU A 48 7.77 -8.93 -0.84
N MET A 49 7.99 -10.24 -0.83
CA MET A 49 8.05 -11.05 -2.05
C MET A 49 6.73 -11.02 -2.82
N ALA A 50 5.60 -11.22 -2.14
CA ALA A 50 4.28 -11.18 -2.76
C ALA A 50 3.96 -9.79 -3.34
N VAL A 51 4.28 -8.72 -2.60
CA VAL A 51 4.12 -7.33 -3.06
C VAL A 51 4.92 -7.08 -4.33
N SER A 52 6.19 -7.51 -4.37
CA SER A 52 7.03 -7.39 -5.57
C SER A 52 6.43 -8.11 -6.77
N ASP A 53 6.04 -9.38 -6.60
CA ASP A 53 5.47 -10.21 -7.66
C ASP A 53 4.16 -9.63 -8.22
N TRP A 54 3.27 -9.18 -7.33
CA TRP A 54 1.98 -8.63 -7.73
C TRP A 54 2.10 -7.23 -8.29
N SER A 55 3.02 -6.40 -7.81
CA SER A 55 3.29 -5.09 -8.42
C SER A 55 3.72 -5.21 -9.87
N ALA A 56 4.59 -6.18 -10.18
CA ALA A 56 5.02 -6.44 -11.55
C ALA A 56 3.86 -6.97 -12.42
N ARG A 57 3.06 -7.92 -11.90
CA ARG A 57 1.93 -8.51 -12.63
C ARG A 57 0.80 -7.55 -12.94
N LEU A 58 0.52 -6.62 -12.01
CA LEU A 58 -0.58 -5.66 -12.14
C LEU A 58 -0.13 -4.34 -12.79
N GLU A 59 1.17 -4.20 -13.10
CA GLU A 59 1.77 -2.94 -13.54
C GLU A 59 1.38 -1.76 -12.64
N ARG A 60 1.25 -2.03 -11.34
CA ARG A 60 0.77 -1.07 -10.34
C ARG A 60 1.59 -1.17 -9.07
N ARG A 61 2.06 -0.02 -8.58
CA ARG A 61 2.81 0.06 -7.32
C ARG A 61 1.95 -0.40 -6.16
N ILE A 62 2.45 -1.38 -5.40
CA ILE A 62 1.90 -1.82 -4.13
C ILE A 62 2.90 -1.42 -3.05
N GLU A 63 2.42 -0.83 -1.97
CA GLU A 63 3.21 -0.39 -0.83
C GLU A 63 2.80 -1.19 0.40
N LEU A 64 3.79 -1.54 1.23
CA LEU A 64 3.58 -2.32 2.44
C LEU A 64 3.90 -1.47 3.67
N SER A 65 2.87 -1.14 4.44
CA SER A 65 3.00 -0.53 5.77
C SER A 65 3.08 -1.62 6.83
N VAL A 66 4.20 -1.72 7.53
CA VAL A 66 4.40 -2.76 8.55
C VAL A 66 4.34 -2.17 9.95
N LYS A 67 3.57 -2.80 10.84
CA LYS A 67 3.44 -2.45 12.25
C LYS A 67 3.72 -3.63 13.16
N ASP A 68 4.10 -3.31 14.38
CA ASP A 68 4.27 -4.25 15.48
C ASP A 68 3.13 -4.03 16.47
N ASP A 69 2.50 -5.12 16.87
CA ASP A 69 1.44 -5.15 17.89
C ASP A 69 1.96 -5.57 19.28
N ALA A 70 3.25 -5.89 19.38
CA ALA A 70 3.94 -6.30 20.60
C ALA A 70 3.31 -7.51 21.31
N PHE A 71 2.48 -8.30 20.61
CA PHE A 71 1.67 -9.36 21.22
C PHE A 71 0.80 -8.87 22.40
N ASP A 72 0.27 -7.64 22.29
CA ASP A 72 -0.60 -7.05 23.31
C ASP A 72 -2.02 -6.83 22.75
N PRO A 73 -3.02 -7.63 23.20
CA PRO A 73 -4.43 -7.47 22.86
C PRO A 73 -4.97 -6.04 22.99
N ARG A 74 -4.40 -5.25 23.90
CA ARG A 74 -4.86 -3.87 24.14
C ARG A 74 -4.43 -2.90 23.04
N GLN A 75 -3.43 -3.26 22.25
CA GLN A 75 -2.85 -2.41 21.21
C GLN A 75 -3.31 -2.83 19.81
N ASP A 76 -3.88 -4.01 19.64
CA ASP A 76 -4.23 -4.59 18.35
C ASP A 76 -5.19 -3.74 17.53
N ALA A 77 -6.29 -3.26 18.16
CA ALA A 77 -7.25 -2.36 17.54
C ALA A 77 -6.61 -1.02 17.12
N ALA A 78 -5.87 -0.38 18.03
CA ALA A 78 -5.19 0.89 17.75
C ALA A 78 -4.12 0.75 16.66
N THR A 79 -3.45 -0.41 16.56
CA THR A 79 -2.50 -0.70 15.49
C THR A 79 -3.20 -0.86 14.15
N ALA A 80 -4.37 -1.52 14.11
CA ALA A 80 -5.19 -1.60 12.90
C ALA A 80 -5.73 -0.20 12.50
N GLU A 81 -6.21 0.59 13.45
CA GLU A 81 -6.68 1.97 13.22
C GLU A 81 -5.59 2.85 12.61
N ARG A 82 -4.35 2.79 13.10
CA ARG A 82 -3.22 3.52 12.50
C ARG A 82 -2.97 3.12 11.04
N LEU A 83 -3.15 1.85 10.69
CA LEU A 83 -3.03 1.40 9.30
C LEU A 83 -4.18 1.94 8.44
N VAL A 84 -5.40 2.00 8.99
CA VAL A 84 -6.54 2.63 8.33
C VAL A 84 -6.28 4.13 8.10
N GLU A 85 -5.70 4.83 9.08
CA GLU A 85 -5.28 6.23 8.95
C GLU A 85 -4.20 6.44 7.88
N GLU A 86 -3.29 5.48 7.71
CA GLU A 86 -2.32 5.45 6.60
C GLU A 86 -2.97 5.15 5.23
N GLY A 87 -4.28 4.85 5.22
CA GLY A 87 -5.05 4.61 4.01
C GLY A 87 -4.69 3.29 3.33
N VAL A 88 -4.41 2.25 4.12
CA VAL A 88 -4.29 0.89 3.59
C VAL A 88 -5.65 0.35 3.15
N TRP A 89 -5.66 -0.44 2.08
CA TRP A 89 -6.84 -1.13 1.57
C TRP A 89 -7.23 -2.37 2.39
N GLY A 90 -6.29 -2.91 3.13
CA GLY A 90 -6.50 -4.08 3.97
C GLY A 90 -5.29 -4.34 4.85
N VAL A 91 -5.53 -5.09 5.92
CA VAL A 91 -4.52 -5.50 6.89
C VAL A 91 -4.32 -7.01 6.79
N VAL A 92 -3.06 -7.43 6.71
CA VAL A 92 -2.63 -8.83 6.75
C VAL A 92 -2.01 -9.09 8.12
N GLY A 93 -2.47 -10.14 8.79
CA GLY A 93 -2.23 -10.39 10.22
C GLY A 93 -3.56 -10.40 10.97
N HIS A 94 -3.60 -10.23 12.29
CA HIS A 94 -2.50 -10.31 13.26
C HIS A 94 -2.06 -11.78 13.45
N PHE A 95 -0.86 -12.02 13.99
CA PHE A 95 -0.31 -13.38 14.06
C PHE A 95 -1.04 -14.30 15.06
N TYR A 96 -1.43 -13.77 16.23
CA TYR A 96 -2.09 -14.55 17.27
C TYR A 96 -3.61 -14.42 17.18
N SER A 97 -4.34 -15.51 17.43
CA SER A 97 -5.81 -15.51 17.32
C SER A 97 -6.51 -14.48 18.21
N SER A 98 -6.00 -14.28 19.44
CA SER A 98 -6.50 -13.24 20.35
C SER A 98 -6.34 -11.84 19.74
N SER A 99 -5.26 -11.64 19.00
CA SER A 99 -4.95 -10.37 18.36
C SER A 99 -5.79 -10.11 17.13
N SER A 100 -6.00 -11.14 16.30
CA SER A 100 -6.92 -11.03 15.17
C SER A 100 -8.35 -10.71 15.62
N LEU A 101 -8.81 -11.31 16.72
CA LEU A 101 -10.12 -11.03 17.33
C LEU A 101 -10.23 -9.62 17.88
N SER A 102 -9.18 -9.10 18.51
CA SER A 102 -9.22 -7.75 19.08
C SER A 102 -9.06 -6.65 18.02
N ALA A 103 -8.49 -6.97 16.86
CA ALA A 103 -8.26 -6.03 15.77
C ALA A 103 -9.44 -5.88 14.80
N SER A 104 -10.41 -6.79 14.85
CA SER A 104 -11.54 -6.89 13.90
C SER A 104 -12.85 -6.50 14.55
#